data_AF-A0A7C9HP81-F1
#
_entry.id   AF-A0A7C9HP81-F1
#
_cell.length_a   1.000
_cell.length_b   1.000
_cell.length_c   1.000
_cell.angle_alpha   90.00
_cell.angle_beta   90.00
_cell.angle_gamma   90.00
#
_symmetry.space_group_name_H-M   'P 1'
#
loop_
_entity.id
_entity.type
_entity.pdbx_description
1 polymer ?
#
loop_
_entity_poly.entity_id
_entity_poly.type
_entity_poly.pdbx_seq_one_letter_code
_entity_poly.pdbx_strand_id
1 'polypeptide(L)'
;MLRVLTERDLTEGALGGRVAVAPQAPGGTVTPEDAVRTALTAFGDGLYYVFLDEEQLESLQAPLTLRPDSTLLLVRLTALAGG
;
A
#
# COMPACT_ATOMS: atom_id res chain seq x y z
N MET A 1 -4.09 -4.20 -13.97
CA MET A 1 -4.02 -5.24 -15.03
C MET A 1 -3.25 -6.42 -14.44
N LEU A 2 -3.84 -7.61 -14.36
CA LEU A 2 -3.18 -8.81 -13.84
C LEU A 2 -2.17 -9.30 -14.88
N ARG A 3 -0.89 -9.47 -14.51
CA ARG A 3 0.13 -10.01 -15.42
C ARG A 3 0.48 -11.43 -14.99
N VAL A 4 0.38 -12.36 -15.93
CA VAL A 4 0.68 -13.79 -15.75
C VAL A 4 2.00 -14.08 -16.46
N LEU A 5 2.89 -14.82 -15.80
CA LEU A 5 4.14 -15.28 -16.40
C LEU A 5 3.85 -16.41 -17.38
N THR A 6 4.48 -16.36 -18.55
CA THR A 6 4.44 -17.45 -19.52
C THR A 6 5.39 -18.56 -19.09
N GLU A 7 5.22 -19.78 -19.61
CA GLU A 7 6.16 -20.90 -19.38
C GLU A 7 7.61 -20.55 -19.74
N ARG A 8 7.78 -19.70 -20.76
CA ARG A 8 9.08 -19.19 -21.17
C ARG A 8 9.71 -18.29 -20.11
N ASP A 9 8.93 -17.35 -19.55
CA ASP A 9 9.39 -16.44 -18.50
C ASP A 9 9.83 -17.20 -17.23
N LEU A 10 9.10 -18.27 -16.90
CA LEU A 10 9.42 -19.16 -15.78
C LEU A 10 10.74 -19.90 -16.02
N THR A 11 10.93 -20.45 -17.22
CA THR A 11 12.13 -21.22 -17.58
C THR A 11 13.38 -20.33 -17.61
N GLU A 12 13.28 -19.14 -18.21
CA GLU A 12 14.39 -18.17 -18.27
C GLU A 12 14.75 -17.63 -16.87
N GLY A 13 13.75 -17.32 -16.03
CA GLY A 13 13.99 -16.90 -14.64
C GLY A 13 14.62 -18.00 -13.78
N ALA A 14 14.21 -19.25 -13.98
CA ALA A 14 14.80 -20.40 -13.27
C ALA A 14 16.29 -20.60 -13.62
N LEU A 15 16.66 -20.45 -14.91
CA LEU A 15 18.06 -20.49 -15.35
C LEU A 15 18.89 -19.34 -14.78
N GLY A 16 18.28 -18.16 -14.59
CA GLY A 16 18.89 -17.00 -13.94
C GLY A 16 18.97 -17.09 -12.41
N GLY A 17 18.52 -18.20 -11.80
CA GLY A 17 18.52 -18.41 -10.35
C GLY A 17 17.43 -17.68 -9.58
N ARG A 18 16.51 -16.98 -10.27
CA ARG A 18 15.37 -16.29 -9.65
C ARG A 18 14.23 -16.11 -10.64
N VAL A 19 13.09 -16.71 -10.34
CA VAL A 19 11.81 -16.38 -10.99
C VAL A 19 11.20 -15.20 -10.25
N ALA A 20 11.08 -14.06 -10.91
CA ALA A 20 10.40 -12.88 -10.38
C ALA A 20 9.62 -12.19 -11.48
N VAL A 21 8.44 -11.65 -11.15
CA VAL A 21 7.77 -10.70 -12.02
C VAL A 21 8.67 -9.47 -12.12
N ALA A 22 9.02 -9.07 -13.36
CA ALA A 22 9.86 -7.89 -13.60
C ALA A 22 9.32 -6.66 -12.84
N PRO A 23 10.20 -5.72 -12.42
CA PRO A 23 9.78 -4.52 -11.70
C PRO A 23 8.62 -3.85 -12.42
N GLN A 24 7.55 -3.57 -11.69
CA GLN A 24 6.50 -2.70 -12.20
C GLN A 24 7.16 -1.37 -12.54
N ALA A 25 6.95 -0.90 -13.77
CA ALA A 25 7.26 0.49 -14.07
C ALA A 25 6.60 1.35 -12.97
N PRO A 26 7.29 2.39 -12.45
CA PRO A 26 6.65 3.29 -11.52
C PRO A 26 5.31 3.70 -12.11
N GLY A 27 4.25 3.62 -11.30
CA GLY A 27 2.92 4.04 -11.73
C GLY A 27 3.02 5.43 -12.36
N GLY A 28 2.24 5.68 -13.42
CA GLY A 28 2.22 6.99 -14.08
C GLY A 28 2.07 8.12 -13.07
N THR A 29 2.50 9.33 -13.43
CA THR A 29 2.38 10.52 -12.57
C THR A 29 0.95 10.65 -12.03
N VAL A 30 0.77 10.44 -10.72
CA VAL A 30 -0.50 10.61 -10.02
C VAL A 30 -0.56 12.03 -9.50
N THR A 31 -1.71 12.69 -9.64
CA THR A 31 -1.93 14.01 -9.06
C THR A 31 -2.04 13.90 -7.53
N PRO A 32 -1.65 14.93 -6.76
CA PRO A 32 -1.86 14.93 -5.31
C PRO A 32 -3.31 14.64 -4.93
N GLU A 33 -4.28 15.15 -5.69
CA GLU A 33 -5.71 14.95 -5.46
C GLU A 33 -6.12 13.48 -5.61
N ASP A 34 -5.65 12.82 -6.68
CA ASP A 34 -5.94 11.41 -6.92
C ASP A 34 -5.27 10.51 -5.88
N ALA A 35 -4.06 10.88 -5.43
CA ALA A 35 -3.34 10.17 -4.37
C ALA A 35 -4.09 10.27 -3.03
N VAL A 36 -4.55 11.47 -2.65
CA VAL A 36 -5.34 11.68 -1.43
C VAL A 36 -6.64 10.89 -1.48
N ARG A 37 -7.39 10.94 -2.59
CA ARG A 37 -8.63 10.17 -2.75
C ARG A 37 -8.38 8.67 -2.55
N THR A 38 -7.30 8.15 -3.15
CA THR A 38 -6.93 6.74 -3.03
C THR A 38 -6.59 6.37 -1.58
N ALA A 39 -5.85 7.22 -0.86
CA ALA A 39 -5.52 7.00 0.54
C ALA A 39 -6.77 6.97 1.44
N LEU A 40 -7.70 7.90 1.23
CA LEU A 40 -8.96 7.95 1.99
C LEU A 40 -9.84 6.71 1.74
N THR A 41 -9.95 6.27 0.49
CA THR A 41 -10.67 5.02 0.15
C THR A 41 -10.00 3.82 0.82
N ALA A 42 -8.68 3.69 0.72
CA ALA A 42 -7.96 2.57 1.32
C ALA A 42 -8.04 2.54 2.86
N PHE A 43 -8.11 3.70 3.52
CA PHE A 43 -8.41 3.77 4.95
C PHE A 43 -9.80 3.23 5.26
N GLY A 44 -10.83 3.67 4.52
CA GLY A 44 -12.21 3.17 4.68
C GLY A 44 -12.35 1.67 4.43
N ASP A 45 -11.53 1.13 3.53
CA ASP A 45 -11.48 -0.31 3.22
C ASP A 45 -10.66 -1.12 4.25
N GLY A 46 -10.09 -0.47 5.27
CA GLY A 46 -9.29 -1.12 6.30
C GLY A 46 -7.90 -1.58 5.84
N LEU A 47 -7.38 -1.04 4.72
CA LEU A 47 -6.04 -1.34 4.23
C LEU A 47 -4.94 -0.55 4.95
N TYR A 48 -5.33 0.46 5.71
CA TYR A 48 -4.45 1.26 6.54
C TYR A 48 -4.99 1.40 7.96
N TYR A 49 -4.10 1.34 8.94
CA TYR A 49 -4.33 1.91 10.27
C TYR A 49 -3.58 3.22 10.42
N VAL A 50 -4.21 4.18 11.08
CA VAL A 50 -3.65 5.51 11.33
C VAL A 50 -3.62 5.73 12.84
N PHE A 51 -2.48 6.19 13.35
CA PHE A 51 -2.30 6.51 14.75
C PHE A 51 -1.80 7.95 14.91
N LEU A 52 -2.29 8.63 15.94
CA LEU A 52 -1.78 9.91 16.41
C LEU A 52 -1.34 9.72 17.85
N ASP A 53 -0.06 9.97 18.15
CA ASP A 53 0.47 9.86 19.52
C ASP A 53 0.11 8.53 20.21
N GLU A 54 0.28 7.43 19.46
CA GLU A 54 -0.02 6.04 19.85
C GLU A 54 -1.52 5.70 19.95
N GLU A 55 -2.42 6.65 19.78
CA GLU A 55 -3.87 6.44 19.74
C GLU A 55 -4.35 6.15 18.31
N GLN A 56 -5.07 5.05 18.11
CA GLN A 56 -5.63 4.68 16.81
C GLN A 56 -6.81 5.58 16.44
N LEU A 57 -6.77 6.14 15.22
CA LEU A 57 -7.89 6.88 14.65
C LEU A 57 -8.78 5.92 13.85
N GLU A 58 -10.02 5.75 14.29
CA GLU A 58 -11.00 4.87 13.65
C GLU A 58 -11.97 5.61 12.70
N SER A 59 -11.99 6.94 12.74
CA SER A 59 -12.89 7.77 11.94
C SER A 59 -12.18 9.00 11.38
N LEU A 60 -12.42 9.27 10.09
CA LEU A 60 -11.95 10.48 9.42
C LEU A 60 -12.64 11.76 9.92
N GLN A 61 -13.79 11.63 10.58
CA GLN A 61 -14.57 12.74 11.12
C GLN A 61 -14.30 12.97 12.62
N ALA A 62 -13.45 12.16 13.24
CA ALA A 62 -13.10 12.35 14.64
C ALA A 62 -12.36 13.69 14.81
N PRO A 63 -12.72 14.51 15.81
CA PRO A 63 -11.95 15.70 16.13
C PRO A 63 -10.55 15.29 16.58
N LEU A 64 -9.52 15.95 16.05
CA LEU A 64 -8.13 15.67 16.38
C LEU A 64 -7.40 16.96 16.77
N THR A 65 -6.50 16.88 17.74
CA THR A 65 -5.68 18.01 18.19
C THR A 65 -4.23 17.71 17.86
N LEU A 66 -3.65 18.42 16.89
CA LEU A 66 -2.23 18.30 16.55
C LEU A 66 -1.40 19.23 17.42
N ARG A 67 -0.30 18.70 17.95
CA ARG A 67 0.75 19.47 18.60
C ARG A 67 2.01 19.45 17.74
N PRO A 68 2.96 20.39 17.92
CA PRO A 68 4.21 20.40 17.17
C PRO A 68 5.05 19.12 17.34
N ASP A 69 4.89 18.44 18.48
CA ASP A 69 5.55 17.18 18.83
C ASP A 69 4.70 15.94 18.53
N SER A 70 3.50 16.11 17.95
CA SER A 70 2.63 14.99 17.61
C SER A 70 3.24 14.13 16.51
N THR A 71 3.12 12.82 16.65
CA THR A 71 3.58 11.84 15.69
C THR A 71 2.41 11.16 15.00
N LEU A 72 2.36 11.25 13.67
CA LEU A 72 1.38 10.56 12.83
C LEU A 72 2.02 9.30 12.23
N LEU A 73 1.43 8.14 12.48
CA LEU A 73 1.87 6.86 11.95
C LEU A 73 0.81 6.28 11.01
N LEU A 74 1.22 5.90 9.79
CA LEU A 74 0.36 5.22 8.82
C LEU A 74 0.91 3.80 8.58
N VAL A 75 0.14 2.80 8.98
CA VAL A 75 0.51 1.38 8.84
C VAL A 75 -0.29 0.77 7.69
N ARG A 76 0.39 0.35 6.62
CA ARG A 76 -0.25 -0.38 5.52
C ARG A 76 -0.37 -1.86 5.86
N LEU A 77 -1.58 -2.40 5.82
CA LEU A 77 -1.83 -3.81 6.00
C LEU A 77 -1.66 -4.56 4.67
N THR A 78 -1.06 -5.75 4.75
CA THR A 78 -0.95 -6.67 3.62
C THR A 78 -1.75 -7.93 3.95
N ALA A 79 -2.70 -8.28 3.07
CA ALA A 79 -3.40 -9.54 3.21
C ALA A 79 -2.39 -10.69 3.05
N LEU A 80 -2.27 -11.52 4.09
CA LEU A 80 -1.48 -12.73 4.03
C LEU A 80 -2.36 -13.84 3.46
N ALA A 81 -2.05 -14.31 2.25
CA ALA A 81 -2.63 -15.54 1.74
C ALA A 81 -1.82 -16.71 2.34
N GLY A 82 -2.40 -17.38 3.33
CA GLY A 82 -1.77 -18.49 4.03
C GLY A 82 -2.71 -19.71 4.08
N GLY A 83 -2.36 -20.71 3.28
CA GLY A 83 -2.84 -22.09 3.28
C GLY A 83 -1.77 -22.95 2.63
#